data_AF-A0A2X2JEU7-F1
#
_entry.id   AF-A0A2X2JEU7-F1
#
_cell.length_a   1.000
_cell.length_b   1.000
_cell.length_c   1.000
_cell.angle_alpha   90.00
_cell.angle_beta   90.00
_cell.angle_gamma   90.00
#
_symmetry.space_group_name_H-M   'P 1'
#
loop_
_entity.id
_entity.type
_entity.pdbx_description
1 polymer ?
#
loop_
_entity_poly.entity_id
_entity_poly.type
_entity_poly.pdbx_seq_one_letter_code
_entity_poly.pdbx_strand_id
1 'polypeptide(L)'
;MRQSHPHISLGDLCALFGVTRQAYYDAIRYAEKTTIAKMVVLTLVKEIRIQMPLLWTRKLLHVLEPRLIEHGIKMGRDQLFNLLRFHGLLIRRRKRIVRTTDSNHIFKRYPNLIKELIITGPEQLWVSDITYIRTVQGFSYLSLITDAYSRKIVGYALHPTLEATGCLRAWRWRYLTGSMCLPSTHPSFGPWDPVLLQRVYRNASTLWSRYKHDPKRQSLR
;
A
#
# COMPACT_ATOMS: atom_id res chain seq x y z
N MET A 1 -33.56 9.54 -31.72
CA MET A 1 -35.02 9.29 -31.88
C MET A 1 -35.73 10.42 -32.60
N ARG A 2 -35.88 11.63 -32.03
CA ARG A 2 -36.53 12.74 -32.74
C ARG A 2 -35.80 13.18 -34.02
N GLN A 3 -34.46 13.20 -34.00
CA GLN A 3 -33.64 13.45 -35.21
C GLN A 3 -33.75 12.34 -36.25
N SER A 4 -34.16 11.14 -35.82
CA SER A 4 -34.23 9.92 -36.63
C SER A 4 -35.62 9.72 -37.27
N HIS A 5 -36.67 10.25 -36.64
CA HIS A 5 -38.07 10.12 -37.07
C HIS A 5 -38.79 11.47 -36.91
N PRO A 6 -38.66 12.38 -37.89
CA PRO A 6 -39.22 13.74 -37.81
C PRO A 6 -40.75 13.79 -37.93
N HIS A 7 -41.38 12.73 -38.45
CA HIS A 7 -42.83 12.62 -38.69
C HIS A 7 -43.63 12.24 -37.43
N ILE A 8 -42.99 11.76 -36.36
CA ILE A 8 -43.65 11.38 -35.11
C ILE A 8 -43.68 12.60 -34.18
N SER A 9 -44.84 12.91 -33.59
CA SER A 9 -44.94 14.05 -32.69
C SER A 9 -44.15 13.80 -31.40
N LEU A 10 -43.60 14.86 -30.80
CA LEU A 10 -42.92 14.75 -29.51
C LEU A 10 -43.88 14.23 -28.43
N GLY A 11 -45.18 14.53 -28.54
CA GLY A 11 -46.21 14.03 -27.63
C GLY A 11 -46.30 12.50 -27.66
N ASP A 12 -46.34 11.91 -28.85
CA ASP A 12 -46.45 10.46 -29.03
C ASP A 12 -45.19 9.74 -28.52
N LEU A 13 -44.00 10.31 -28.80
CA LEU A 13 -42.74 9.80 -28.26
C LEU A 13 -42.69 9.87 -26.74
N CYS A 14 -43.10 11.00 -26.15
CA CYS A 14 -43.18 11.17 -24.70
C CYS A 14 -44.18 10.18 -24.09
N ALA A 15 -45.35 9.99 -24.71
CA ALA A 15 -46.37 9.02 -24.28
C ALA A 15 -45.86 7.58 -24.32
N LEU A 16 -45.12 7.19 -25.36
CA LEU A 16 -44.49 5.87 -25.50
C LEU A 16 -43.58 5.53 -24.31
N PHE A 17 -42.85 6.51 -23.78
CA PHE A 17 -41.96 6.35 -22.63
C PHE A 17 -42.61 6.67 -21.29
N GLY A 18 -43.91 7.02 -21.26
CA GLY A 18 -44.63 7.39 -20.04
C GLY A 18 -44.14 8.71 -19.42
N VAL A 19 -43.55 9.62 -20.20
CA VAL A 19 -43.01 10.90 -19.73
C VAL A 19 -43.87 12.04 -20.27
N THR A 20 -44.05 13.12 -19.50
CA THR A 20 -44.74 14.31 -20.01
C THR A 20 -43.82 15.15 -20.88
N ARG A 21 -44.38 15.89 -21.85
CA ARG A 21 -43.61 16.81 -22.69
C ARG A 21 -42.85 17.87 -21.87
N GLN A 22 -43.46 18.31 -20.78
CA GLN A 22 -42.84 19.26 -19.84
C GLN A 22 -41.60 18.65 -19.17
N ALA A 23 -41.73 17.43 -18.62
CA ALA A 23 -40.60 16.73 -18.01
C ALA A 23 -39.44 16.49 -18.99
N TYR A 24 -39.74 16.24 -20.27
CA TYR A 24 -38.72 16.13 -21.32
C TYR A 24 -37.92 17.44 -21.49
N TYR A 25 -38.60 18.58 -21.62
CA TYR A 25 -37.91 19.87 -21.76
C TYR A 25 -37.20 20.30 -20.49
N ASP A 26 -37.76 20.00 -19.31
CA ASP A 26 -37.11 20.28 -18.03
C ASP A 26 -35.85 19.44 -17.86
N ALA A 27 -35.85 18.17 -18.30
CA ALA A 27 -34.67 17.32 -18.31
C ALA A 27 -33.56 17.88 -19.23
N ILE A 28 -33.93 18.39 -20.42
CA ILE A 28 -32.97 19.04 -21.33
C ILE A 28 -32.38 20.29 -20.68
N ARG A 29 -33.22 21.19 -20.16
CA ARG A 29 -32.76 22.42 -19.48
C ARG A 29 -31.84 22.12 -18.30
N TYR A 30 -32.18 21.09 -17.53
CA TYR A 30 -31.35 20.63 -16.42
C TYR A 30 -30.00 20.05 -16.90
N ALA A 31 -30.01 19.25 -17.96
CA ALA A 31 -28.79 18.69 -18.56
C ALA A 31 -27.87 19.80 -19.10
N GLU A 32 -28.42 20.80 -19.77
CA GLU A 32 -27.67 21.97 -20.26
C GLU A 32 -27.07 22.76 -19.09
N LYS A 33 -27.87 23.10 -18.08
CA LYS A 33 -27.42 23.84 -16.89
C LYS A 33 -26.31 23.09 -16.15
N THR A 34 -26.46 21.79 -15.95
CA THR A 34 -25.44 20.97 -15.27
C THR A 34 -24.17 20.83 -16.11
N THR A 35 -24.28 20.80 -17.43
CA THR A 35 -23.12 20.74 -18.34
C THR A 35 -22.32 22.03 -18.27
N ILE A 36 -22.99 23.18 -18.33
CA ILE A 36 -22.35 24.50 -18.19
C ILE A 36 -21.66 24.61 -16.83
N ALA A 37 -22.34 24.24 -15.74
CA ALA A 37 -21.76 24.26 -14.40
C ALA A 37 -20.51 23.38 -14.30
N LYS A 38 -20.55 22.15 -14.82
CA LYS A 38 -19.39 21.24 -14.83
C LYS A 38 -18.20 21.82 -15.61
N MET A 39 -18.45 22.50 -16.73
CA MET A 39 -17.39 23.14 -17.51
C MET A 39 -16.71 24.27 -16.74
N VAL A 40 -17.49 25.11 -16.06
CA VAL A 40 -16.95 26.16 -15.16
C VAL A 40 -16.07 25.54 -14.07
N VAL A 41 -16.54 24.48 -13.40
CA VAL A 41 -15.76 23.79 -12.37
C VAL A 41 -14.44 23.24 -12.93
N LEU A 42 -14.43 22.67 -14.14
CA LEU A 42 -13.22 22.15 -14.75
C LEU A 42 -12.20 23.25 -15.05
N THR A 43 -12.64 24.43 -15.48
CA THR A 43 -11.78 25.59 -15.69
C THR A 43 -11.14 26.04 -14.38
N LEU A 44 -11.96 26.22 -13.34
CA LEU A 44 -11.48 26.60 -12.00
C LEU A 44 -10.48 25.60 -11.42
N VAL A 45 -10.74 24.29 -11.60
CA VAL A 45 -9.81 23.24 -11.16
C VAL A 45 -8.47 23.34 -11.87
N LYS A 46 -8.47 23.62 -13.18
CA LYS A 46 -7.22 23.77 -13.95
C LYS A 46 -6.41 24.97 -13.45
N GLU A 47 -7.05 26.11 -13.21
CA GLU A 47 -6.40 27.31 -12.66
C GLU A 47 -5.73 27.03 -11.31
N ILE A 48 -6.45 26.41 -10.37
CA ILE A 48 -5.90 26.08 -9.05
C ILE A 48 -4.71 25.13 -9.18
N ARG A 49 -4.75 24.22 -10.15
CA ARG A 49 -3.67 23.25 -10.36
C ARG A 49 -2.43 23.79 -11.04
N ILE A 50 -2.53 24.93 -11.73
CA ILE A 50 -1.34 25.65 -12.21
C ILE A 50 -0.50 26.09 -11.00
N GLN A 51 -1.14 26.56 -9.94
CA GLN A 51 -0.45 26.98 -8.71
C GLN A 51 -0.12 25.79 -7.80
N MET A 52 -1.03 24.82 -7.68
CA MET A 52 -0.91 23.67 -6.76
C MET A 52 -1.22 22.34 -7.47
N PRO A 53 -0.25 21.76 -8.21
CA PRO A 53 -0.50 20.61 -9.09
C PRO A 53 -0.85 19.32 -8.32
N LEU A 54 -0.40 19.19 -7.06
CA LEU A 54 -0.59 18.01 -6.22
C LEU A 54 -1.69 18.17 -5.16
N LEU A 55 -2.57 19.17 -5.30
CA LEU A 55 -3.63 19.42 -4.34
C LEU A 55 -4.69 18.31 -4.38
N TRP A 56 -4.82 17.59 -3.26
CA TRP A 56 -5.81 16.52 -3.11
C TRP A 56 -7.25 17.01 -3.32
N THR A 57 -8.08 16.22 -4.00
CA THR A 57 -9.46 16.56 -4.37
C THR A 57 -10.33 17.02 -3.19
N ARG A 58 -10.13 16.46 -1.99
CA ARG A 58 -10.86 16.91 -0.78
C ARG A 58 -10.49 18.35 -0.39
N LYS A 59 -9.21 18.68 -0.44
CA LYS A 59 -8.70 20.01 -0.11
C LYS A 59 -9.02 21.00 -1.23
N LEU A 60 -8.96 20.53 -2.48
CA LEU A 60 -9.40 21.26 -3.67
C LEU A 60 -10.86 21.70 -3.56
N LEU A 61 -11.76 20.87 -3.01
CA LEU A 61 -13.16 21.25 -2.81
C LEU A 61 -13.31 22.47 -1.90
N HIS A 62 -12.61 22.51 -0.75
CA HIS A 62 -12.63 23.69 0.13
C HIS A 62 -12.05 24.94 -0.52
N VAL A 63 -11.02 24.80 -1.36
CA VAL A 63 -10.45 25.94 -2.10
C VAL A 63 -11.42 26.42 -3.18
N LEU A 64 -12.20 25.52 -3.78
CA LEU A 64 -13.21 25.84 -4.80
C LEU A 64 -14.49 26.45 -4.21
N GLU A 65 -14.83 26.10 -2.97
CA GLU A 65 -16.11 26.42 -2.34
C GLU A 65 -16.53 27.89 -2.45
N PRO A 66 -15.66 28.90 -2.21
CA PRO A 66 -16.03 30.30 -2.40
C PRO A 66 -16.42 30.63 -3.84
N ARG A 67 -15.63 30.17 -4.82
CA ARG A 67 -15.90 30.40 -6.25
C ARG A 67 -17.14 29.66 -6.73
N LEU A 68 -17.43 28.48 -6.16
CA LEU A 68 -18.65 27.74 -6.46
C LEU A 68 -19.89 28.50 -5.98
N ILE A 69 -19.80 29.14 -4.81
CA ILE A 69 -20.89 29.97 -4.26
C ILE A 69 -21.11 31.20 -5.14
N GLU A 70 -20.05 31.90 -5.57
CA GLU A 70 -20.12 33.04 -6.48
C GLU A 70 -20.82 32.70 -7.82
N HIS A 71 -20.54 31.52 -8.38
CA HIS A 71 -21.19 31.05 -9.60
C HIS A 71 -22.56 30.37 -9.37
N GLY A 72 -23.04 30.29 -8.13
CA GLY A 72 -24.31 29.63 -7.79
C GLY A 72 -24.33 28.11 -8.06
N ILE A 73 -23.15 27.47 -8.08
CA ILE A 73 -23.00 26.05 -8.38
C ILE A 73 -22.95 25.25 -7.08
N LYS A 74 -23.98 24.43 -6.84
CA LYS A 74 -23.96 23.46 -5.74
C LYS A 74 -23.34 22.15 -6.23
N MET A 75 -22.11 21.86 -5.81
CA MET A 75 -21.42 20.61 -6.14
C MET A 75 -20.88 19.94 -4.88
N GLY A 76 -21.33 18.70 -4.64
CA GLY A 76 -20.85 17.90 -3.52
C GLY A 76 -19.51 17.21 -3.81
N ARG A 77 -18.91 16.64 -2.75
CA ARG A 77 -17.67 15.86 -2.82
C ARG A 77 -17.72 14.79 -3.91
N ASP A 78 -18.72 13.92 -3.88
CA ASP A 78 -18.77 12.75 -4.76
C ASP A 78 -19.01 13.14 -6.22
N GLN A 79 -19.79 14.20 -6.45
CA GLN A 79 -19.95 14.79 -7.78
C GLN A 79 -18.64 15.34 -8.33
N LEU A 80 -17.87 16.06 -7.52
CA LEU A 80 -16.54 16.56 -7.93
C LEU A 80 -15.59 15.40 -8.23
N PHE A 81 -15.57 14.36 -7.39
CA PHE A 81 -14.74 13.17 -7.64
C PHE A 81 -15.13 12.48 -8.94
N ASN A 82 -16.42 12.29 -9.21
CA ASN A 82 -16.90 11.67 -10.44
C ASN A 82 -16.56 12.52 -11.67
N LEU A 83 -16.74 13.84 -11.59
CA LEU A 83 -16.39 14.77 -12.66
C LEU A 83 -14.88 14.71 -12.98
N LEU A 84 -14.03 14.83 -11.96
CA LEU A 84 -12.58 14.76 -12.16
C LEU A 84 -12.13 13.38 -12.64
N ARG A 85 -12.80 12.31 -12.20
CA ARG A 85 -12.52 10.95 -12.68
C ARG A 85 -12.84 10.81 -14.17
N PHE A 86 -14.01 11.30 -14.58
CA PHE A 86 -14.45 11.25 -15.98
C PHE A 86 -13.48 11.99 -16.90
N HIS A 87 -12.94 13.14 -16.46
CA HIS A 87 -11.96 13.91 -17.22
C HIS A 87 -10.50 13.50 -17.01
N GLY A 88 -10.22 12.40 -16.30
CA GLY A 88 -8.85 11.93 -16.06
C GLY A 88 -8.00 12.87 -15.18
N LEU A 89 -8.65 13.77 -14.44
CA LEU A 89 -8.02 14.78 -13.60
C LEU A 89 -7.77 14.28 -12.16
N LEU A 90 -7.95 13.01 -11.81
CA LEU A 90 -7.57 12.55 -10.47
C LEU A 90 -6.04 12.41 -10.34
N ILE A 91 -5.50 12.88 -9.21
CA ILE A 91 -4.06 12.76 -8.93
C ILE A 91 -3.71 11.28 -8.74
N ARG A 92 -2.80 10.78 -9.57
CA ARG A 92 -2.28 9.42 -9.44
C ARG A 92 -1.28 9.35 -8.30
N ARG A 93 -1.50 8.42 -7.36
CA ARG A 93 -0.50 8.08 -6.35
C ARG A 93 0.60 7.25 -7.00
N ARG A 94 1.81 7.82 -7.13
CA ARG A 94 2.99 7.04 -7.53
C ARG A 94 3.47 6.23 -6.32
N LYS A 95 3.24 4.91 -6.33
CA LYS A 95 3.82 4.01 -5.32
C LYS A 95 5.31 3.85 -5.64
N ARG A 96 6.20 4.41 -4.80
CA ARG A 96 7.64 4.13 -4.89
C ARG A 96 7.89 2.76 -4.26
N ILE A 97 8.27 1.79 -5.07
CA ILE A 97 8.71 0.48 -4.58
C ILE A 97 10.23 0.54 -4.52
N VAL A 98 10.78 0.47 -3.30
CA VAL A 98 12.23 0.36 -3.11
C VAL A 98 12.61 -1.11 -3.26
N ARG A 99 13.39 -1.43 -4.29
CA ARG A 99 14.03 -2.75 -4.42
C ARG A 99 15.36 -2.69 -3.68
N THR A 100 15.44 -3.34 -2.53
CA THR A 100 16.66 -3.39 -1.71
C THR A 100 17.65 -4.44 -2.18
N THR A 101 17.23 -5.33 -3.09
CA THR A 101 18.01 -6.46 -3.59
C THR A 101 18.16 -6.33 -5.09
N ASP A 102 19.39 -6.12 -5.54
CA ASP A 102 19.75 -6.27 -6.95
C ASP A 102 20.07 -7.74 -7.21
N SER A 103 19.31 -8.35 -8.10
CA SER A 103 19.52 -9.74 -8.51
C SER A 103 20.32 -9.85 -9.80
N ASN A 104 20.62 -8.71 -10.43
CA ASN A 104 21.41 -8.61 -11.65
C ASN A 104 22.86 -8.23 -11.29
N HIS A 105 23.51 -9.08 -10.51
CA HIS A 105 24.91 -8.92 -10.12
C HIS A 105 25.76 -10.07 -10.68
N ILE A 106 27.07 -9.83 -10.79
CA ILE A 106 28.04 -10.80 -11.29
C ILE A 106 28.34 -11.97 -10.32
N PHE A 107 27.89 -11.89 -9.06
CA PHE A 107 28.16 -12.93 -8.07
C PHE A 107 27.38 -14.22 -8.33
N LYS A 108 27.96 -15.35 -7.94
CA LYS A 108 27.34 -16.68 -8.01
C LYS A 108 26.05 -16.69 -7.20
N ARG A 109 24.96 -17.11 -7.86
CA ARG A 109 23.66 -17.37 -7.24
C ARG A 109 23.57 -18.85 -6.91
N TYR A 110 23.15 -19.19 -5.70
CA TYR A 110 22.92 -20.58 -5.31
C TYR A 110 21.49 -21.01 -5.69
N PRO A 111 21.26 -22.29 -5.98
CA PRO A 111 19.90 -22.78 -6.15
C PRO A 111 19.18 -22.77 -4.80
N ASN A 112 17.93 -22.32 -4.76
CA ASN A 112 17.13 -22.41 -3.55
C ASN A 112 16.67 -23.86 -3.33
N LEU A 113 17.39 -24.56 -2.46
CA LEU A 113 17.13 -25.96 -2.09
C LEU A 113 15.83 -26.15 -1.27
N ILE A 114 15.21 -25.06 -0.80
CA ILE A 114 14.05 -25.10 0.09
C ILE A 114 12.72 -25.11 -0.69
N LYS A 115 12.74 -24.90 -2.02
CA LYS A 115 11.50 -24.75 -2.82
C LYS A 115 10.54 -25.94 -2.72
N GLU A 116 11.07 -27.15 -2.67
CA GLU A 116 10.30 -28.40 -2.65
C GLU A 116 10.29 -29.07 -1.26
N LEU A 117 10.93 -28.43 -0.27
CA LEU A 117 11.03 -28.98 1.07
C LEU A 117 9.70 -28.81 1.83
N ILE A 118 9.07 -29.93 2.17
CA ILE A 118 7.89 -29.95 3.05
C ILE A 118 8.37 -30.05 4.50
N ILE A 119 8.09 -29.00 5.28
CA ILE A 119 8.47 -28.91 6.68
C ILE A 119 7.36 -29.59 7.51
N THR A 120 7.67 -30.73 8.11
CA THR A 120 6.76 -31.57 8.90
C THR A 120 6.92 -31.37 10.41
N GLY A 121 7.98 -30.70 10.86
CA GLY A 121 8.24 -30.48 12.28
C GLY A 121 9.22 -29.34 12.57
N PRO A 122 9.36 -28.96 13.86
CA PRO A 122 10.30 -27.94 14.29
C PRO A 122 11.74 -28.36 14.04
N GLU A 123 12.63 -27.38 13.92
CA GLU A 123 14.08 -27.55 13.79
C GLU A 123 14.56 -28.16 12.47
N GLN A 124 13.66 -28.37 11.50
CA GLN A 124 14.00 -28.88 10.17
C GLN A 124 14.51 -27.78 9.22
N LEU A 125 14.06 -26.54 9.42
CA LEU A 125 14.50 -25.40 8.63
C LEU A 125 14.58 -24.15 9.49
N TRP A 126 15.74 -23.51 9.49
CA TRP A 126 15.94 -22.22 10.12
C TRP A 126 16.09 -21.12 9.08
N VAL A 127 15.42 -20.00 9.32
CA VAL A 127 15.52 -18.81 8.48
C VAL A 127 16.24 -17.73 9.27
N SER A 128 17.32 -17.21 8.69
CA SER A 128 18.03 -16.05 9.22
C SER A 128 17.55 -14.76 8.58
N ASP A 129 17.38 -13.73 9.40
CA ASP A 129 17.09 -12.36 8.96
C ASP A 129 17.90 -11.35 9.78
N ILE A 130 18.18 -10.19 9.18
CA ILE A 130 18.86 -9.08 9.85
C ILE A 130 17.97 -7.85 9.77
N THR A 131 17.69 -7.26 10.91
CA THR A 131 16.90 -6.02 11.02
C THR A 131 17.70 -4.96 11.76
N TYR A 132 17.49 -3.68 11.43
CA TYR A 132 18.11 -2.58 12.17
C TYR A 132 17.14 -2.08 13.26
N ILE A 133 17.69 -1.86 14.45
CA ILE A 133 17.01 -1.24 15.58
C ILE A 133 17.62 0.15 15.76
N ARG A 134 16.76 1.16 15.83
CA ARG A 134 17.17 2.53 16.12
C ARG A 134 17.32 2.69 17.62
N THR A 135 18.48 3.11 18.07
CA THR A 135 18.82 3.42 19.47
C THR A 135 19.05 4.92 19.62
N VAL A 136 19.16 5.41 20.87
CA VAL A 136 19.44 6.83 21.14
C VAL A 136 20.81 7.23 20.58
N GLN A 137 21.76 6.30 20.56
CA GLN A 137 23.14 6.51 20.10
C GLN A 137 23.36 6.18 18.61
N GLY A 138 22.31 5.78 17.87
CA GLY A 138 22.41 5.48 16.44
C GLY A 138 21.58 4.27 16.01
N PHE A 139 22.21 3.32 15.32
CA PHE A 139 21.57 2.09 14.85
C PHE A 139 22.38 0.87 15.26
N SER A 140 21.69 -0.22 15.56
CA SER A 140 22.29 -1.53 15.79
C SER A 140 21.58 -2.57 14.94
N TYR A 141 22.31 -3.58 14.50
CA TYR A 141 21.82 -4.67 13.67
C TYR A 141 21.48 -5.87 14.55
N LEU A 142 20.22 -6.27 14.54
CA LEU A 142 19.72 -7.46 15.19
C LEU A 142 19.69 -8.60 14.17
N SER A 143 20.56 -9.59 14.36
CA SER A 143 20.53 -10.86 13.66
C SER A 143 19.56 -11.80 14.37
N LEU A 144 18.64 -12.40 13.61
CA LEU A 144 17.60 -13.30 14.11
C LEU A 144 17.71 -14.63 13.40
N ILE A 145 17.50 -15.70 14.16
CA ILE A 145 17.31 -17.06 13.64
C ILE A 145 15.95 -17.53 14.12
N THR A 146 15.08 -17.83 13.16
CA THR A 146 13.70 -18.23 13.39
C THR A 146 13.48 -19.64 12.85
N ASP A 147 12.81 -20.47 13.62
CA ASP A 147 12.36 -21.78 13.15
C ASP A 147 11.18 -21.63 12.18
N ALA A 148 11.29 -22.22 11.00
CA ALA A 148 10.32 -22.06 9.93
C ALA A 148 8.97 -22.75 10.23
N TYR A 149 8.98 -23.80 11.06
CA TYR A 149 7.76 -24.49 11.49
C TYR A 149 7.07 -23.77 12.65
N SER A 150 7.75 -23.65 13.80
CA SER A 150 7.16 -23.13 15.05
C SER A 150 7.11 -21.61 15.16
N ARG A 151 7.92 -20.91 14.35
CA ARG A 151 8.05 -19.44 14.31
C ARG A 151 8.67 -18.83 15.54
N LYS A 152 9.21 -19.68 16.41
CA LYS A 152 9.98 -19.27 17.56
C LYS A 152 11.33 -18.77 17.11
N ILE A 153 11.79 -17.72 17.79
CA ILE A 153 13.15 -17.22 17.65
C ILE A 153 14.03 -18.17 18.44
N VAL A 154 14.90 -18.88 17.73
CA VAL A 154 15.79 -19.90 18.30
C VAL A 154 17.18 -19.33 18.58
N GLY A 155 17.53 -18.20 17.99
CA GLY A 155 18.79 -17.50 18.26
C GLY A 155 18.71 -16.04 17.85
N TYR A 156 19.46 -15.19 18.55
CA TYR A 156 19.54 -13.78 18.23
C TYR A 156 20.90 -13.20 18.65
N ALA A 157 21.32 -12.12 18.01
CA ALA A 157 22.47 -11.34 18.44
C ALA A 157 22.34 -9.90 17.97
N LEU A 158 22.64 -8.95 18.85
CA LEU A 158 22.72 -7.53 18.52
C LEU A 158 24.19 -7.15 18.24
N HIS A 159 24.42 -6.40 17.17
CA HIS A 159 25.76 -6.00 16.75
C HIS A 159 25.75 -4.57 16.17
N PRO A 160 26.81 -3.77 16.36
CA PRO A 160 26.87 -2.41 15.80
C PRO A 160 27.05 -2.39 14.26
N THR A 161 27.60 -3.45 13.66
CA THR A 161 27.90 -3.55 12.22
C THR A 161 27.10 -4.66 11.52
N LEU A 162 26.95 -4.57 10.20
CA LEU A 162 26.28 -5.55 9.33
C LEU A 162 27.18 -6.77 9.01
N GLU A 163 28.27 -6.96 9.73
CA GLU A 163 29.19 -8.06 9.50
C GLU A 163 28.58 -9.42 9.84
N ALA A 164 29.13 -10.48 9.23
CA ALA A 164 28.70 -11.86 9.47
C ALA A 164 28.87 -12.30 10.94
N THR A 165 29.68 -11.59 11.72
CA THR A 165 29.93 -11.83 13.15
C THR A 165 28.64 -11.87 13.96
N GLY A 166 27.67 -10.98 13.67
CA GLY A 166 26.37 -10.97 14.32
C GLY A 166 25.56 -12.25 14.05
N CYS A 167 25.50 -12.68 12.79
CA CYS A 167 24.81 -13.92 12.39
C CYS A 167 25.48 -15.16 12.99
N LEU A 168 26.81 -15.21 13.00
CA LEU A 168 27.57 -16.31 13.59
C LEU A 168 27.34 -16.40 15.10
N ARG A 169 27.24 -15.27 15.81
CA ARG A 169 26.91 -15.24 17.24
C ARG A 169 25.51 -15.77 17.52
N ALA A 170 24.51 -15.33 16.75
CA ALA A 170 23.14 -15.82 16.88
C ALA A 170 23.06 -17.34 16.63
N TRP A 171 23.83 -17.85 15.66
CA TRP A 171 23.87 -19.27 15.33
C TRP A 171 24.60 -20.10 16.40
N ARG A 172 25.78 -19.64 16.84
CA ARG A 172 26.55 -20.29 17.91
C ARG A 172 25.76 -20.36 19.21
N TRP A 173 25.02 -19.30 19.55
CA TRP A 173 24.14 -19.30 20.72
C TRP A 173 23.19 -20.50 20.69
N ARG A 174 22.47 -20.69 19.57
CA ARG A 174 21.55 -21.84 19.41
C ARG A 174 22.27 -23.19 19.40
N TYR A 175 23.47 -23.26 18.82
CA TYR A 175 24.24 -24.51 18.75
C TYR A 175 24.73 -24.96 20.13
N LEU A 176 25.10 -24.01 20.99
CA LEU A 176 25.62 -24.27 22.34
C LEU A 176 24.51 -24.51 23.39
N THR A 177 23.33 -23.90 23.21
CA THR A 177 22.18 -24.04 24.14
C THR A 177 21.22 -25.16 23.73
N GLY A 178 21.73 -26.30 23.24
CA GLY A 178 20.95 -27.39 22.67
C GLY A 178 19.58 -27.63 23.34
N SER A 179 18.52 -27.64 22.54
CA SER A 179 17.10 -27.82 22.91
C SER A 179 16.44 -26.61 23.59
N MET A 180 15.56 -25.94 22.83
CA MET A 180 14.52 -24.99 23.23
C MET A 180 14.63 -24.36 24.64
N CYS A 181 15.55 -23.41 24.83
CA CYS A 181 15.47 -22.47 25.95
C CYS A 181 14.60 -21.26 25.56
N LEU A 182 13.52 -21.04 26.31
CA LEU A 182 12.76 -19.79 26.27
C LEU A 182 13.70 -18.60 26.54
N PRO A 183 13.41 -17.39 26.02
CA PRO A 183 14.33 -16.26 25.99
C PRO A 183 14.48 -15.55 27.36
N SER A 184 14.58 -16.30 28.46
CA SER A 184 14.68 -15.72 29.82
C SER A 184 16.11 -15.52 30.33
N THR A 185 17.15 -16.11 29.73
CA THR A 185 18.52 -15.92 30.25
C THR A 185 19.59 -15.95 29.16
N HIS A 186 19.95 -14.77 28.65
CA HIS A 186 21.25 -14.54 28.02
C HIS A 186 22.10 -13.78 29.05
N PRO A 187 23.34 -14.20 29.39
CA PRO A 187 24.12 -13.63 30.51
C PRO A 187 24.52 -12.16 30.35
N SER A 188 24.23 -11.56 29.20
CA SER A 188 24.65 -10.21 28.81
C SER A 188 23.50 -9.21 28.71
N PHE A 189 22.25 -9.63 28.94
CA PHE A 189 21.08 -8.74 28.88
C PHE A 189 20.07 -9.09 29.98
N GLY A 190 19.65 -8.08 30.74
CA GLY A 190 18.53 -8.18 31.69
C GLY A 190 17.18 -8.48 31.01
N PRO A 191 16.08 -8.56 31.78
CA PRO A 191 14.78 -8.94 31.25
C PRO A 191 14.36 -8.04 30.09
N TRP A 192 13.88 -8.67 29.03
CA TRP A 192 13.50 -7.99 27.79
C TRP A 192 12.41 -6.94 28.01
N ASP A 193 12.57 -5.78 27.38
CA ASP A 193 11.50 -4.82 27.18
C ASP A 193 10.38 -5.47 26.31
N PRO A 194 9.13 -5.57 26.82
CA PRO A 194 8.00 -6.11 26.08
C PRO A 194 7.77 -5.46 24.71
N VAL A 195 8.14 -4.18 24.56
CA VAL A 195 7.99 -3.42 23.31
C VAL A 195 8.96 -3.93 22.24
N LEU A 196 10.20 -4.24 22.63
CA LEU A 196 11.21 -4.82 21.73
C LEU A 196 10.80 -6.22 21.29
N LEU A 197 10.32 -7.06 22.22
CA LEU A 197 9.81 -8.38 21.89
C LEU A 197 8.66 -8.31 20.87
N GLN A 198 7.65 -7.46 21.11
CA GLN A 198 6.54 -7.31 20.16
C GLN A 198 6.99 -6.83 18.77
N ARG A 199 8.02 -5.97 18.70
CA ARG A 199 8.56 -5.47 17.44
C ARG A 199 9.33 -6.55 16.69
N VAL A 200 10.11 -7.36 17.39
CA VAL A 200 10.80 -8.52 16.85
C VAL A 200 9.80 -9.56 16.33
N TYR A 201 8.76 -9.89 17.10
CA TYR A 201 7.70 -10.82 16.67
C TYR A 201 6.87 -10.29 15.49
N ARG A 202 6.55 -8.97 15.44
CA ARG A 202 5.86 -8.36 14.29
C ARG A 202 6.71 -8.38 13.02
N ASN A 203 8.02 -8.16 13.15
CA ASN A 203 8.93 -8.26 12.02
C ASN A 203 9.02 -9.72 11.55
N ALA A 204 9.21 -10.68 12.46
CA ALA A 204 9.24 -12.12 12.13
C ALA A 204 7.96 -12.61 11.41
N SER A 205 6.77 -12.15 11.84
CA SER A 205 5.50 -12.52 11.21
C SER A 205 5.29 -11.90 9.82
N THR A 206 5.60 -10.62 9.65
CA THR A 206 5.55 -9.96 8.33
C THR A 206 6.58 -10.50 7.34
N LEU A 207 7.71 -10.98 7.83
CA LEU A 207 8.75 -11.63 7.02
C LEU A 207 8.29 -12.98 6.47
N TRP A 208 7.54 -13.77 7.25
CA TRP A 208 7.03 -15.04 6.73
C TRP A 208 5.99 -14.87 5.62
N SER A 209 5.05 -13.94 5.79
CA SER A 209 4.06 -13.66 4.76
C SER A 209 4.72 -13.22 3.45
N ARG A 210 5.94 -12.66 3.51
CA ARG A 210 6.77 -12.32 2.34
C ARG A 210 7.49 -13.53 1.74
N TYR A 211 7.97 -14.49 2.53
CA TYR A 211 8.63 -15.71 2.02
C TYR A 211 7.66 -16.70 1.37
N LYS A 212 6.44 -16.86 1.90
CA LYS A 212 5.44 -17.82 1.40
C LYS A 212 4.77 -17.39 0.09
N HIS A 213 4.69 -16.07 -0.19
CA HIS A 213 3.93 -15.52 -1.32
C HIS A 213 4.76 -14.75 -2.37
N ASP A 214 6.08 -14.62 -2.20
CA ASP A 214 6.94 -13.94 -3.19
C ASP A 214 7.84 -14.96 -3.94
N PRO A 215 7.42 -15.45 -5.12
CA PRO A 215 8.20 -16.41 -5.91
C PRO A 215 9.56 -15.85 -6.36
N LYS A 216 9.76 -14.52 -6.37
CA LYS A 216 11.03 -13.88 -6.76
C LYS A 216 12.08 -13.90 -5.65
N ARG A 217 11.67 -13.99 -4.38
CA ARG A 217 12.60 -14.15 -3.23
C ARG A 217 12.95 -15.60 -2.95
N GLN A 218 12.11 -16.53 -3.41
CA GLN A 218 12.42 -17.96 -3.38
C GLN A 218 13.49 -18.37 -4.43
N SER A 219 14.01 -17.46 -5.24
CA SER A 219 15.06 -17.76 -6.23
C SER A 219 16.36 -17.00 -5.99
N LEU A 220 16.52 -16.32 -4.85
CA LEU A 220 17.64 -15.41 -4.59
C LEU A 220 18.31 -15.70 -3.25
N ARG A 221 19.23 -16.65 -3.27
CA ARG A 221 20.50 -16.66 -2.54
C ARG A 221 21.49 -17.39 -3.41
#